data_AF-A0A0R2H7B3-F1
#
_entry.id   AF-A0A0R2H7B3-F1
#
_cell.length_a   1.000
_cell.length_b   1.000
_cell.length_c   1.000
_cell.angle_alpha   90.00
_cell.angle_beta   90.00
_cell.angle_gamma   90.00
#
_symmetry.space_group_name_H-M   'P 1'
#
loop_
_entity.id
_entity.type
_entity.pdbx_description
1 polymer ?
#
loop_
_entity_poly.entity_id
_entity_poly.type
_entity_poly.pdbx_seq_one_letter_code
_entity_poly.pdbx_strand_id
1 'polypeptide(L)'
;MIKDEAYFTLKKEYAKYGSWALWNVSDVTKTIHTPDCSIDPVNLQLKDADYRHKNLTNNGIILGLNWSERGACSTDDWANFHDVTKNSRDFNIVKMILNTPFKGSYMTDIIKNHLETNGSDVAQASKRPENAEKLSKNAKLLQGELDLIRPNYLIVFGKAAEKVLKLMMDRDLLDIKAAKIVELDHYSAALSAEKISAAVEKLQKLPLN
;
A
#
# COMPACT_ATOMS: atom_id res chain seq x y z
N MET A 1 -16.61 4.68 0.57
CA MET A 1 -16.20 5.82 1.42
C MET A 1 -15.72 5.29 2.77
N ILE A 2 -14.63 5.84 3.31
CA ILE A 2 -14.11 5.48 4.64
C ILE A 2 -14.91 6.22 5.72
N LYS A 3 -15.48 5.48 6.68
CA LYS A 3 -16.19 6.07 7.83
C LYS A 3 -15.19 6.65 8.84
N ASP A 4 -15.59 7.71 9.55
CA ASP A 4 -14.71 8.36 10.54
C ASP A 4 -14.27 7.40 11.66
N GLU A 5 -15.17 6.57 12.18
CA GLU A 5 -14.83 5.56 13.19
C GLU A 5 -13.73 4.60 12.69
N ALA A 6 -13.84 4.14 11.45
CA ALA A 6 -12.84 3.29 10.83
C ALA A 6 -11.52 4.05 10.64
N TYR A 7 -11.56 5.31 10.18
CA TYR A 7 -10.38 6.16 10.03
C TYR A 7 -9.65 6.37 11.36
N PHE A 8 -10.34 6.73 12.44
CA PHE A 8 -9.70 6.96 13.74
C PHE A 8 -9.17 5.67 14.38
N THR A 9 -9.84 4.54 14.14
CA THR A 9 -9.33 3.23 14.56
C THR A 9 -8.08 2.86 13.77
N LEU A 10 -8.11 3.03 12.44
CA LEU A 10 -6.93 2.85 11.59
C LEU A 10 -5.78 3.75 12.03
N LYS A 11 -6.09 5.01 12.37
CA LYS A 11 -5.09 5.96 12.83
C LYS A 11 -4.41 5.45 14.10
N LYS A 12 -5.20 5.11 15.11
CA LYS A 12 -4.71 4.68 16.42
C LYS A 12 -3.89 3.39 16.37
N GLU A 13 -4.34 2.41 15.60
CA GLU A 13 -3.80 1.05 15.67
C GLU A 13 -2.77 0.76 14.54
N TYR A 14 -2.90 1.42 13.39
CA TYR A 14 -2.20 1.04 12.16
C TYR A 14 -1.47 2.18 11.42
N ALA A 15 -1.62 3.46 11.80
CA ALA A 15 -1.00 4.57 11.05
C ALA A 15 0.52 4.55 11.01
N LYS A 16 1.18 3.87 11.95
CA LYS A 16 2.63 3.61 11.93
C LYS A 16 3.07 2.57 10.88
N TYR A 17 2.14 1.86 10.27
CA TYR A 17 2.40 0.79 9.29
C TYR A 17 1.93 1.13 7.88
N GLY A 18 1.11 2.17 7.74
CA GLY A 18 0.46 2.47 6.48
C GLY A 18 0.25 3.95 6.28
N SER A 19 -0.15 4.27 5.06
CA SER A 19 -0.29 5.62 4.54
C SER A 19 -1.51 5.68 3.61
N TRP A 20 -1.74 6.84 3.01
CA TRP A 20 -2.79 7.04 2.01
C TRP A 20 -2.20 7.39 0.66
N ALA A 21 -2.80 6.90 -0.43
CA ALA A 21 -2.39 7.19 -1.80
C ALA A 21 -2.75 8.63 -2.20
N LEU A 22 -2.17 9.59 -1.49
CA LEU A 22 -2.37 11.02 -1.63
C LEU A 22 -1.00 11.69 -1.64
N TRP A 23 -0.84 12.62 -2.58
CA TRP A 23 0.41 13.31 -2.86
C TRP A 23 0.12 14.74 -3.27
N ASN A 24 1.09 15.62 -3.13
CA ASN A 24 1.00 16.99 -3.66
C ASN A 24 1.40 17.04 -5.15
N VAL A 25 0.93 16.08 -5.93
CA VAL A 25 1.16 15.97 -7.38
C VAL A 25 -0.19 16.11 -8.08
N SER A 26 -0.24 17.01 -9.04
CA SER A 26 -1.44 17.26 -9.86
C SER A 26 -1.30 16.80 -11.31
N ASP A 27 -0.07 16.54 -11.78
CA ASP A 27 0.22 16.20 -13.16
C ASP A 27 1.38 15.19 -13.24
N VAL A 28 1.05 13.93 -13.53
CA VAL A 28 2.05 12.83 -13.66
C VAL A 28 2.83 12.86 -14.97
N THR A 29 2.47 13.73 -15.92
CA THR A 29 3.22 13.89 -17.18
C THR A 29 4.51 14.69 -16.98
N LYS A 30 4.57 15.48 -15.90
CA LYS A 30 5.78 16.18 -15.48
C LYS A 30 6.74 15.24 -14.76
N THR A 31 8.00 15.65 -14.69
CA THR A 31 8.99 14.98 -13.84
C THR A 31 8.52 15.03 -12.39
N ILE A 32 8.29 13.86 -11.81
CA ILE A 32 7.99 13.70 -10.38
C ILE A 32 9.31 13.43 -9.67
N HIS A 33 9.66 14.29 -8.73
CA HIS A 33 10.80 14.08 -7.85
C HIS A 33 10.35 13.40 -6.56
N THR A 34 11.29 12.75 -5.87
CA THR A 34 10.94 12.01 -4.66
C THR A 34 10.27 12.86 -3.56
N PRO A 35 10.64 14.14 -3.33
CA PRO A 35 9.92 14.99 -2.37
C PRO A 35 8.44 15.21 -2.73
N ASP A 36 8.09 15.17 -4.01
CA ASP A 36 6.69 15.33 -4.46
C ASP A 36 5.82 14.13 -4.06
N CYS A 37 6.46 13.00 -3.74
CA CYS A 37 5.81 11.79 -3.28
C CYS A 37 5.53 11.79 -1.78
N SER A 38 5.88 12.86 -1.05
CA SER A 38 5.56 12.96 0.38
C SER A 38 4.07 13.19 0.61
N ILE A 39 3.54 12.51 1.62
CA ILE A 39 2.21 12.73 2.18
C ILE A 39 2.15 13.91 3.16
N ASP A 40 3.29 14.42 3.64
CA ASP A 40 3.33 15.47 4.67
C ASP A 40 2.49 16.72 4.32
N PRO A 41 2.50 17.24 3.07
CA PRO A 41 1.68 18.40 2.71
C PRO A 41 0.18 18.15 2.83
N VAL A 42 -0.27 16.90 2.68
CA VAL A 42 -1.69 16.52 2.75
C VAL A 42 -2.11 16.00 4.13
N ASN A 43 -1.16 15.58 4.98
CA ASN A 43 -1.44 15.05 6.32
C ASN A 43 -2.21 16.03 7.22
N LEU A 44 -1.93 17.33 7.11
CA LEU A 44 -2.69 18.35 7.84
C LEU A 44 -4.16 18.41 7.41
N GLN A 45 -4.43 18.18 6.12
CA GLN A 45 -5.78 18.20 5.56
C GLN A 45 -6.60 16.99 6.02
N LEU A 46 -5.97 15.87 6.35
CA LEU A 46 -6.64 14.67 6.88
C LEU A 46 -7.27 14.87 8.28
N LYS A 47 -7.01 16.00 8.95
CA LYS A 47 -7.73 16.39 10.19
C LYS A 47 -9.18 16.79 9.89
N ASP A 48 -9.42 17.34 8.71
CA ASP A 48 -10.74 17.78 8.26
C ASP A 48 -11.59 16.59 7.76
N ALA A 49 -12.85 16.51 8.20
CA ALA A 49 -13.73 15.39 7.87
C ALA A 49 -14.18 15.42 6.40
N ASP A 50 -14.54 16.59 5.89
CA ASP A 50 -14.99 16.75 4.51
C ASP A 50 -13.87 16.40 3.53
N TYR A 51 -12.65 16.81 3.83
CA TYR A 51 -11.47 16.40 3.07
C TYR A 51 -11.31 14.89 3.06
N ARG A 52 -11.43 14.21 4.20
CA ARG A 52 -11.34 12.74 4.26
C ARG A 52 -12.44 12.08 3.45
N HIS A 53 -13.70 12.50 3.59
CA HIS A 53 -14.82 11.88 2.89
C HIS A 53 -14.75 12.10 1.38
N LYS A 54 -14.17 13.23 0.95
CA LYS A 54 -13.95 13.54 -0.46
C LYS A 54 -12.77 12.80 -1.07
N ASN A 55 -11.68 12.60 -0.32
CA ASN A 55 -10.41 12.15 -0.88
C ASN A 55 -10.01 10.72 -0.50
N LEU A 56 -10.57 10.13 0.56
CA LEU A 56 -10.27 8.76 0.96
C LEU A 56 -11.30 7.78 0.39
N THR A 57 -10.81 6.65 -0.11
CA THR A 57 -11.64 5.63 -0.72
C THR A 57 -11.34 4.24 -0.17
N ASN A 58 -12.36 3.38 -0.19
CA ASN A 58 -12.22 1.94 0.01
C ASN A 58 -12.19 1.17 -1.31
N ASN A 59 -11.91 1.84 -2.44
CA ASN A 59 -11.80 1.15 -3.73
C ASN A 59 -10.73 0.05 -3.68
N GLY A 60 -9.62 0.28 -2.97
CA GLY A 60 -8.68 -0.79 -2.67
C GLY A 60 -7.79 -0.56 -1.46
N ILE A 61 -6.98 -1.57 -1.18
CA ILE A 61 -5.74 -1.46 -0.41
C ILE A 61 -4.58 -1.74 -1.36
N ILE A 62 -3.59 -0.87 -1.35
CA ILE A 62 -2.33 -1.02 -2.07
C ILE A 62 -1.33 -1.71 -1.15
N LEU A 63 -0.79 -2.84 -1.62
CA LEU A 63 0.05 -3.73 -0.83
C LEU A 63 1.48 -3.78 -1.37
N GLY A 64 2.41 -3.33 -0.54
CA GLY A 64 3.83 -3.69 -0.64
C GLY A 64 4.13 -5.00 0.09
N LEU A 65 5.35 -5.51 -0.05
CA LEU A 65 5.78 -6.70 0.68
C LEU A 65 6.21 -6.36 2.11
N ASN A 66 7.19 -5.48 2.22
CA ASN A 66 7.83 -5.06 3.47
C ASN A 66 8.63 -3.77 3.23
N TRP A 67 8.88 -3.03 4.30
CA TRP A 67 9.77 -1.88 4.29
C TRP A 67 11.24 -2.32 4.14
N SER A 68 11.93 -1.84 3.10
CA SER A 68 13.37 -2.12 2.92
C SER A 68 14.23 -1.30 3.89
N GLU A 69 15.36 -1.85 4.36
CA GLU A 69 16.29 -1.17 5.28
C GLU A 69 16.98 0.06 4.62
N ARG A 70 16.30 1.21 4.61
CA ARG A 70 16.83 2.48 4.05
C ARG A 70 16.52 3.72 4.91
N GLY A 71 16.42 3.55 6.23
CA GLY A 71 16.24 4.68 7.15
C GLY A 71 15.43 4.33 8.39
N ALA A 72 15.30 5.30 9.30
CA ALA A 72 14.45 5.18 10.47
C ALA A 72 12.98 5.05 10.04
N CYS A 73 12.28 4.07 10.59
CA CYS A 73 10.82 4.03 10.50
C CYS A 73 10.27 5.26 11.22
N SER A 74 9.54 6.12 10.51
CA SER A 74 8.81 7.18 11.21
C SER A 74 7.74 6.53 12.09
N THR A 75 7.68 6.97 13.34
CA THR A 75 6.60 6.61 14.26
C THR A 75 5.39 7.52 14.12
N ASP A 76 5.42 8.46 13.18
CA ASP A 76 4.35 9.42 12.96
C ASP A 76 3.16 8.74 12.29
N ASP A 77 1.96 9.17 12.71
CA ASP A 77 0.74 8.70 12.08
C ASP A 77 0.70 9.15 10.62
N TRP A 78 0.45 8.21 9.72
CA TRP A 78 0.38 8.46 8.28
C TRP A 78 1.68 9.00 7.72
N ALA A 79 2.80 8.47 8.22
CA ALA A 79 4.10 8.69 7.60
C ALA A 79 4.06 8.31 6.11
N ASN A 80 5.04 8.84 5.37
CA ASN A 80 5.19 8.50 3.97
C ASN A 80 5.30 6.98 3.77
N PHE A 81 4.63 6.46 2.75
CA PHE A 81 4.82 5.08 2.35
C PHE A 81 6.20 4.91 1.73
N HIS A 82 7.12 4.33 2.49
CA HIS A 82 8.51 4.05 2.10
C HIS A 82 9.37 5.32 1.99
N ASP A 83 10.44 5.24 1.22
CA ASP A 83 11.57 6.15 1.27
C ASP A 83 11.38 7.32 0.30
N VAL A 84 11.58 8.55 0.78
CA VAL A 84 11.59 9.77 -0.04
C VAL A 84 12.99 10.17 -0.54
N THR A 85 14.01 9.32 -0.40
CA THR A 85 15.35 9.63 -0.90
C THR A 85 15.43 9.58 -2.43
N LYS A 86 16.44 10.27 -2.98
CA LYS A 86 16.73 10.30 -4.42
C LYS A 86 16.97 8.92 -5.07
N ASN A 87 17.26 7.90 -4.27
CA ASN A 87 17.51 6.54 -4.76
C ASN A 87 16.23 5.69 -4.82
N SER A 88 15.14 6.20 -4.23
CA SER A 88 13.82 5.55 -4.29
C SER A 88 13.20 5.70 -5.68
N ARG A 89 12.40 4.71 -6.07
CA ARG A 89 11.55 4.75 -7.27
C ARG A 89 10.06 4.74 -6.90
N ASP A 90 9.72 5.10 -5.67
CA ASP A 90 8.34 5.07 -5.18
C ASP A 90 7.45 6.09 -5.90
N PHE A 91 8.03 7.05 -6.62
CA PHE A 91 7.31 7.89 -7.58
C PHE A 91 6.56 7.08 -8.65
N ASN A 92 6.97 5.84 -8.93
CA ASN A 92 6.22 4.94 -9.82
C ASN A 92 4.83 4.61 -9.25
N ILE A 93 4.67 4.54 -7.92
CA ILE A 93 3.35 4.39 -7.28
C ILE A 93 2.47 5.57 -7.66
N VAL A 94 2.98 6.81 -7.52
CA VAL A 94 2.25 8.03 -7.90
C VAL A 94 1.80 7.96 -9.35
N LYS A 95 2.72 7.61 -10.27
CA LYS A 95 2.43 7.50 -11.71
C LYS A 95 1.37 6.45 -12.03
N MET A 96 1.40 5.30 -11.34
CA MET A 96 0.45 4.22 -11.57
C MET A 96 -0.92 4.47 -10.93
N ILE A 97 -0.99 5.23 -9.84
CA ILE A 97 -2.20 5.34 -9.01
C ILE A 97 -2.94 6.67 -9.18
N LEU A 98 -2.24 7.81 -9.32
CA LEU A 98 -2.84 9.15 -9.16
C LEU A 98 -4.05 9.38 -10.09
N ASN A 99 -3.97 8.91 -11.33
CA ASN A 99 -5.00 9.08 -12.35
C ASN A 99 -5.95 7.88 -12.47
N THR A 100 -6.11 7.13 -11.38
CA THR A 100 -7.00 5.96 -11.30
C THR A 100 -8.00 6.16 -10.17
N PRO A 101 -9.09 5.36 -10.13
CA PRO A 101 -10.01 5.38 -9.00
C PRO A 101 -9.39 4.95 -7.66
N PHE A 102 -8.14 4.51 -7.64
CA PHE A 102 -7.43 4.09 -6.44
C PHE A 102 -6.65 5.22 -5.77
N LYS A 103 -6.63 6.44 -6.32
CA LYS A 103 -6.17 7.62 -5.58
C LYS A 103 -6.98 7.74 -4.27
N GLY A 104 -6.27 7.95 -3.16
CA GLY A 104 -6.86 7.98 -1.82
C GLY A 104 -7.12 6.62 -1.17
N SER A 105 -6.70 5.52 -1.81
CA SER A 105 -6.72 4.18 -1.20
C SER A 105 -5.70 4.07 -0.07
N TYR A 106 -5.94 3.14 0.85
CA TYR A 106 -4.99 2.82 1.91
C TYR A 106 -3.76 2.10 1.36
N MET A 107 -2.56 2.40 1.84
CA MET A 107 -1.30 1.79 1.44
C MET A 107 -0.62 1.16 2.65
N THR A 108 -0.18 -0.09 2.55
CA THR A 108 0.44 -0.80 3.67
C THR A 108 1.30 -1.97 3.18
N ASP A 109 2.17 -2.51 4.03
CA ASP A 109 2.96 -3.70 3.72
C ASP A 109 2.32 -4.98 4.26
N ILE A 110 2.49 -6.12 3.58
CA ILE A 110 2.00 -7.41 4.08
C ILE A 110 2.80 -7.86 5.33
N ILE A 111 4.12 -7.69 5.30
CA ILE A 111 5.02 -8.02 6.41
C ILE A 111 5.48 -6.72 7.08
N LYS A 112 4.94 -6.46 8.27
CA LYS A 112 5.27 -5.31 9.11
C LYS A 112 6.64 -5.49 9.78
N ASN A 113 7.36 -4.39 9.97
CA ASN A 113 8.61 -4.32 10.76
C ASN A 113 9.67 -5.37 10.37
N HIS A 114 9.82 -5.64 9.07
CA HIS A 114 10.86 -6.54 8.58
C HIS A 114 11.76 -5.79 7.60
N LEU A 115 12.93 -5.39 8.11
CA LEU A 115 13.96 -4.72 7.34
C LEU A 115 14.68 -5.78 6.48
N GLU A 116 14.26 -5.90 5.23
CA GLU A 116 14.88 -6.77 4.23
C GLU A 116 14.71 -6.13 2.84
N THR A 117 15.77 -6.07 2.06
CA THR A 117 15.74 -5.44 0.74
C THR A 117 15.37 -6.45 -0.36
N ASN A 118 15.66 -7.73 -0.16
CA ASN A 118 15.34 -8.78 -1.11
C ASN A 118 13.99 -9.44 -0.80
N GLY A 119 12.97 -9.08 -1.58
CA GLY A 119 11.64 -9.66 -1.40
C GLY A 119 11.56 -11.18 -1.61
N SER A 120 12.50 -11.78 -2.36
CA SER A 120 12.56 -13.25 -2.47
C SER A 120 12.93 -13.91 -1.15
N ASP A 121 13.82 -13.29 -0.39
CA ASP A 121 14.27 -13.79 0.92
C ASP A 121 13.15 -13.68 1.94
N VAL A 122 12.38 -12.58 1.93
CA VAL A 122 11.16 -12.43 2.75
C VAL A 122 10.12 -13.51 2.40
N ALA A 123 9.90 -13.76 1.10
CA ALA A 123 8.94 -14.77 0.65
C ALA A 123 9.39 -16.18 1.02
N GLN A 124 10.70 -16.49 0.97
CA GLN A 124 11.23 -17.77 1.44
C GLN A 124 11.14 -17.90 2.96
N ALA A 125 11.55 -16.88 3.70
CA ALA A 125 11.49 -16.84 5.16
C ALA A 125 10.06 -17.08 5.66
N SER A 126 9.06 -16.47 5.01
CA SER A 126 7.63 -16.62 5.34
C SER A 126 7.12 -18.07 5.26
N LYS A 127 7.76 -18.92 4.43
CA LYS A 127 7.37 -20.33 4.29
C LYS A 127 7.89 -21.20 5.42
N ARG A 128 8.98 -20.81 6.07
CA ARG A 128 9.70 -21.65 7.02
C ARG A 128 8.88 -21.83 8.31
N PRO A 129 8.80 -23.05 8.88
CA PRO A 129 7.99 -23.31 10.08
C PRO A 129 8.34 -22.42 11.27
N GLU A 130 9.62 -22.11 11.49
CA GLU A 130 10.08 -21.25 12.57
C GLU A 130 9.55 -19.81 12.50
N ASN A 131 9.11 -19.37 11.31
CA ASN A 131 8.52 -18.05 11.09
C ASN A 131 6.99 -18.06 11.06
N ALA A 132 6.34 -19.20 11.32
CA ALA A 132 4.88 -19.33 11.23
C ALA A 132 4.14 -18.37 12.18
N GLU A 133 4.63 -18.20 13.40
CA GLU A 133 4.04 -17.25 14.37
C GLU A 133 4.15 -15.81 13.87
N LYS A 134 5.32 -15.42 13.34
CA LYS A 134 5.54 -14.10 12.76
C LYS A 134 4.61 -13.87 11.57
N LEU A 135 4.43 -14.87 10.70
CA LEU A 135 3.50 -14.78 9.58
C LEU A 135 2.06 -14.59 10.05
N SER A 136 1.62 -15.40 11.03
CA SER A 136 0.28 -15.31 11.62
C SER A 136 0.01 -13.94 12.26
N LYS A 137 0.99 -13.39 13.00
CA LYS A 137 0.90 -12.04 13.58
C LYS A 137 0.72 -10.97 12.51
N ASN A 138 1.46 -11.05 11.40
CA ASN A 138 1.33 -10.10 10.29
C ASN A 138 -0.01 -10.26 9.57
N ALA A 139 -0.46 -11.48 9.34
CA ALA A 139 -1.78 -11.76 8.77
C ALA A 139 -2.90 -11.18 9.63
N LYS A 140 -2.81 -11.30 10.97
CA LYS A 140 -3.77 -10.70 11.90
C LYS A 140 -3.79 -9.16 11.84
N LEU A 141 -2.63 -8.53 11.70
CA LEU A 141 -2.56 -7.07 11.53
C LEU A 141 -3.22 -6.65 10.21
N LEU A 142 -2.89 -7.34 9.12
CA LEU A 142 -3.48 -7.09 7.80
C LEU A 142 -4.99 -7.36 7.78
N GLN A 143 -5.46 -8.40 8.47
CA GLN A 143 -6.89 -8.67 8.60
C GLN A 143 -7.62 -7.51 9.27
N GLY A 144 -7.05 -6.91 10.32
CA GLY A 144 -7.66 -5.74 10.96
C GLY A 144 -7.73 -4.52 10.03
N GLU A 145 -6.71 -4.30 9.20
CA GLU A 145 -6.74 -3.26 8.16
C GLU A 145 -7.84 -3.56 7.12
N LEU A 146 -7.96 -4.82 6.66
CA LEU A 146 -9.00 -5.26 5.72
C LEU A 146 -10.41 -5.09 6.29
N ASP A 147 -10.63 -5.46 7.55
CA ASP A 147 -11.94 -5.39 8.20
C ASP A 147 -12.43 -3.95 8.38
N LEU A 148 -11.50 -3.01 8.59
CA LEU A 148 -11.80 -1.59 8.73
C LEU A 148 -12.03 -0.92 7.37
N ILE A 149 -11.17 -1.17 6.39
CA ILE A 149 -11.24 -0.55 5.06
C ILE A 149 -12.39 -1.16 4.23
N ARG A 150 -12.55 -2.48 4.29
CA ARG A 150 -13.45 -3.29 3.43
C ARG A 150 -13.24 -2.95 1.94
N PRO A 151 -12.07 -3.29 1.39
CA PRO A 151 -11.73 -2.92 0.03
C PRO A 151 -12.47 -3.74 -1.02
N ASN A 152 -12.71 -3.15 -2.19
CA ASN A 152 -13.14 -3.90 -3.37
C ASN A 152 -11.95 -4.66 -4.01
N TYR A 153 -10.74 -4.10 -3.91
CA TYR A 153 -9.53 -4.66 -4.54
C TYR A 153 -8.30 -4.63 -3.63
N LEU A 154 -7.44 -5.61 -3.80
CA LEU A 154 -6.07 -5.61 -3.27
C LEU A 154 -5.11 -5.39 -4.43
N ILE A 155 -4.50 -4.21 -4.50
CA ILE A 155 -3.52 -3.86 -5.53
C ILE A 155 -2.14 -4.26 -5.03
N VAL A 156 -1.61 -5.38 -5.53
CA VAL A 156 -0.39 -6.00 -4.99
C VAL A 156 0.80 -5.68 -5.87
N PHE A 157 1.81 -5.01 -5.31
CA PHE A 157 3.03 -4.67 -6.02
C PHE A 157 4.08 -5.77 -5.93
N GLY A 158 4.28 -6.46 -7.05
CA GLY A 158 5.32 -7.46 -7.25
C GLY A 158 4.96 -8.88 -6.79
N LYS A 159 5.57 -9.84 -7.48
CA LYS A 159 5.34 -11.29 -7.29
C LYS A 159 5.64 -11.80 -5.88
N ALA A 160 6.58 -11.18 -5.18
CA ALA A 160 6.93 -11.61 -3.82
C ALA A 160 5.83 -11.27 -2.82
N ALA A 161 5.26 -10.06 -2.88
CA ALA A 161 4.08 -9.66 -2.12
C ALA A 161 2.91 -10.60 -2.41
N GLU A 162 2.63 -10.86 -3.69
CA GLU A 162 1.55 -11.75 -4.11
C GLU A 162 1.70 -13.17 -3.55
N LYS A 163 2.92 -13.74 -3.62
CA LYS A 163 3.21 -15.07 -3.06
C LYS A 163 2.98 -15.14 -1.55
N VAL A 164 3.37 -14.10 -0.81
CA VAL A 164 3.17 -14.07 0.66
C VAL A 164 1.70 -13.89 1.00
N LEU A 165 0.97 -13.04 0.27
CA LEU A 165 -0.48 -12.88 0.43
C LEU A 165 -1.21 -14.21 0.21
N LYS A 166 -0.93 -14.88 -0.91
CA LYS A 166 -1.49 -16.21 -1.22
C LYS A 166 -1.12 -17.24 -0.16
N LEU A 167 0.11 -17.24 0.32
CA LEU A 167 0.53 -18.13 1.41
C LEU A 167 -0.27 -17.92 2.70
N MET A 168 -0.60 -16.67 3.05
CA MET A 168 -1.46 -16.39 4.22
C MET A 168 -2.87 -16.92 4.01
N MET A 169 -3.43 -16.76 2.80
CA MET A 169 -4.75 -17.28 2.44
C MET A 169 -4.78 -18.81 2.43
N ASP A 170 -3.80 -19.47 1.79
CA ASP A 170 -3.69 -20.93 1.70
C ASP A 170 -3.52 -21.61 3.07
N ARG A 171 -3.10 -20.84 4.09
CA ARG A 171 -2.94 -21.29 5.48
C ARG A 171 -4.09 -20.85 6.38
N ASP A 172 -5.18 -20.33 5.81
CA ASP A 172 -6.34 -19.82 6.54
C ASP A 172 -6.00 -18.74 7.59
N LEU A 173 -4.93 -17.98 7.36
CA LEU A 173 -4.50 -16.89 8.26
C LEU A 173 -5.14 -15.54 7.90
N LEU A 174 -5.67 -15.41 6.69
CA LEU A 174 -6.19 -14.17 6.13
C LEU A 174 -7.40 -14.44 5.24
N ASP A 175 -8.49 -13.72 5.48
CA ASP A 175 -9.70 -13.74 4.67
C ASP A 175 -9.92 -12.37 4.02
N ILE A 176 -9.72 -12.33 2.69
CA ILE A 176 -9.88 -11.12 1.87
C ILE A 176 -11.35 -10.84 1.51
N LYS A 177 -12.30 -11.67 2.00
CA LYS A 177 -13.73 -11.58 1.72
C LYS A 177 -13.99 -11.58 0.20
N ALA A 178 -14.78 -10.63 -0.27
CA ALA A 178 -15.10 -10.46 -1.69
C ALA A 178 -14.07 -9.62 -2.47
N ALA A 179 -12.97 -9.20 -1.83
CA ALA A 179 -11.97 -8.38 -2.49
C ALA A 179 -11.25 -9.16 -3.60
N LYS A 180 -10.95 -8.48 -4.71
CA LYS A 180 -10.23 -9.08 -5.84
C LYS A 180 -8.76 -8.68 -5.82
N ILE A 181 -7.87 -9.62 -6.09
CA ILE A 181 -6.42 -9.36 -6.17
C ILE A 181 -6.06 -8.86 -7.58
N VAL A 182 -5.31 -7.77 -7.64
CA VAL A 182 -4.77 -7.19 -8.88
C VAL A 182 -3.27 -7.01 -8.72
N GLU A 183 -2.50 -7.87 -9.38
CA GLU A 183 -1.04 -7.75 -9.40
C GLU A 183 -0.58 -6.64 -10.35
N LEU A 184 0.41 -5.86 -9.93
CA LEU A 184 1.17 -4.92 -10.74
C LEU A 184 2.68 -5.19 -10.60
N ASP A 185 3.47 -4.71 -11.56
CA ASP A 185 4.92 -4.72 -11.47
C ASP A 185 5.40 -3.98 -10.21
N HIS A 186 6.47 -4.46 -9.58
CA HIS A 186 6.99 -3.84 -8.36
C HIS A 186 7.39 -2.38 -8.60
N TYR A 187 6.91 -1.45 -7.77
CA TYR A 187 7.13 -0.02 -7.97
C TYR A 187 8.62 0.38 -7.94
N SER A 188 9.46 -0.33 -7.19
CA SER A 188 10.90 -0.04 -7.14
C SER A 188 11.70 -0.49 -8.37
N ALA A 189 11.06 -1.21 -9.32
CA ALA A 189 11.69 -1.66 -10.54
C ALA A 189 11.94 -0.49 -11.53
N ALA A 190 12.88 -0.69 -12.45
CA ALA A 190 13.05 0.21 -13.59
C ALA A 190 11.94 -0.07 -14.62
N LEU A 191 10.80 0.61 -14.46
CA LEU A 191 9.64 0.47 -15.34
C LEU A 191 9.74 1.43 -16.54
N SER A 192 9.36 0.93 -17.72
CA SER A 192 9.19 1.77 -18.90
C SER A 192 7.87 2.56 -18.83
N ALA A 193 7.74 3.59 -19.65
CA ALA A 193 6.51 4.36 -19.74
C ALA A 193 5.32 3.49 -20.15
N GLU A 194 5.53 2.53 -21.06
CA GLU A 194 4.48 1.60 -21.53
C GLU A 194 3.97 0.71 -20.39
N LYS A 195 4.87 0.23 -19.52
CA LYS A 195 4.49 -0.57 -18.35
C LYS A 195 3.64 0.24 -17.36
N ILE A 196 4.02 1.50 -17.12
CA ILE A 196 3.26 2.41 -16.25
C ILE A 196 1.89 2.68 -16.86
N SER A 197 1.81 3.02 -18.15
CA SER A 197 0.53 3.24 -18.85
C SER A 197 -0.37 2.00 -18.82
N ALA A 198 0.19 0.81 -19.06
CA ALA A 198 -0.57 -0.44 -18.99
C ALA A 198 -1.13 -0.70 -17.58
N ALA A 199 -0.36 -0.37 -16.52
CA ALA A 199 -0.84 -0.47 -15.15
C ALA A 199 -2.00 0.52 -14.89
N VAL A 200 -1.87 1.77 -15.32
CA VAL A 200 -2.92 2.80 -15.20
C VAL A 200 -4.19 2.35 -15.93
N GLU A 201 -4.09 1.93 -17.19
CA GLU A 201 -5.23 1.45 -17.97
C GLU A 201 -5.90 0.24 -17.33
N LYS A 202 -5.11 -0.71 -16.82
CA LYS A 202 -5.62 -1.89 -16.12
C LYS A 202 -6.47 -1.47 -14.93
N LEU A 203 -5.99 -0.53 -14.11
CA LEU A 203 -6.71 -0.04 -12.93
C LEU A 203 -7.95 0.78 -13.29
N GLN A 204 -7.91 1.59 -14.35
CA GLN A 204 -9.06 2.38 -14.82
C GLN A 204 -10.20 1.52 -15.35
N LYS A 205 -9.90 0.33 -15.88
CA LYS A 205 -10.89 -0.61 -16.43
C LYS A 205 -11.54 -1.50 -15.37
N LEU A 206 -11.12 -1.42 -14.10
CA LEU A 206 -11.69 -2.25 -13.04
C LEU A 206 -13.11 -1.75 -12.66
N PRO A 207 -14.12 -2.63 -12.62
CA PRO A 207 -15.46 -2.25 -12.21
C PRO A 207 -15.48 -1.89 -10.72
N LEU A 208 -16.01 -0.71 -10.40
CA LEU A 208 -16.24 -0.30 -9.02
C LEU A 208 -17.69 -0.60 -8.64
N ASN A 209 -17.88 -1.19 -7.46
CA ASN A 209 -19.19 -1.44 -6.87
C ASN A 209 -19.60 -0.26 -5.98
#